data_AF-A0A4P5VNV0-F1
#
_entry.id   AF-A0A4P5VNV0-F1
#
_cell.length_a   1.000
_cell.length_b   1.000
_cell.length_c   1.000
_cell.angle_alpha   90.00
_cell.angle_beta   90.00
_cell.angle_gamma   90.00
#
_symmetry.space_group_name_H-M   'P 1'
#
loop_
_entity.id
_entity.type
_entity.pdbx_description
1 polymer ?
#
loop_
_entity_poly.entity_id
_entity_poly.type
_entity_poly.pdbx_seq_one_letter_code
_entity_poly.pdbx_strand_id
1 'polypeptide(L)'
;MLLLYAYSVGTISSRKIERACYEDLADVVNRYRSELVRTHGHELLPSHHHALNCIRRCRNQHSSVMLLECGDYHHTVTLPDSCGHRSCHYCQHHESEQRLQRQRAKLLPVQYYPITFTVPSELRHLFGRHQPMAYDLLLNIAWQTIASFAGRDPRLNG
;
A
#
# COMPACT_ATOMS: atom_id res chain seq x y z
N MET A 1 19.34 42.49 -19.72
CA MET A 1 18.00 42.99 -20.13
C MET A 1 17.06 41.80 -20.03
N LEU A 2 16.58 41.50 -18.81
CA LEU A 2 15.17 41.67 -18.40
C LEU A 2 14.24 41.00 -19.43
N LEU A 3 13.53 39.91 -19.13
CA LEU A 3 12.37 39.86 -18.23
C LEU A 3 12.18 38.39 -17.76
N LEU A 4 12.24 38.06 -16.47
CA LEU A 4 11.10 38.04 -15.53
C LEU A 4 9.89 37.22 -16.04
N TYR A 5 9.88 35.91 -15.78
CA TYR A 5 8.64 35.14 -15.60
C TYR A 5 8.50 34.83 -14.11
N ALA A 6 7.73 35.68 -13.45
CA ALA A 6 7.29 35.51 -12.07
C ALA A 6 6.32 34.32 -12.00
N TYR A 7 6.81 33.15 -11.60
CA TYR A 7 5.94 32.12 -11.07
C TYR A 7 5.46 32.58 -9.70
N SER A 8 4.22 33.07 -9.70
CA SER A 8 3.41 33.39 -8.53
C SER A 8 3.57 32.32 -7.47
N VAL A 9 4.23 32.68 -6.37
CA VAL A 9 4.24 31.94 -5.12
C VAL A 9 2.83 32.08 -4.54
N GLY A 10 1.94 31.19 -4.97
CA GLY A 10 0.62 31.04 -4.40
C GLY A 10 0.77 30.64 -2.94
N THR A 11 0.34 31.53 -2.07
CA THR A 11 0.25 31.35 -0.62
C THR A 11 -0.42 30.00 -0.29
N ILE A 12 0.32 29.13 0.38
CA ILE A 12 -0.23 27.92 1.00
C ILE A 12 -1.03 28.38 2.22
N SER A 13 -2.24 28.87 1.94
CA SER A 13 -3.29 29.04 2.93
C SER A 13 -3.61 27.67 3.48
N SER A 14 -3.54 27.53 4.81
CA SER A 14 -3.95 26.37 5.61
C SER A 14 -5.37 25.93 5.27
N ARG A 15 -5.53 25.23 4.14
CA ARG A 15 -6.72 24.45 3.87
C ARG A 15 -6.62 23.23 4.77
N LYS A 16 -7.37 23.29 5.88
CA LYS A 16 -7.99 22.11 6.50
C LYS A 16 -8.24 21.11 5.38
N ILE A 17 -7.55 19.98 5.43
CA ILE A 17 -7.94 18.82 4.65
C ILE A 17 -9.33 18.48 5.16
N GLU A 18 -10.35 18.93 4.46
CA GLU A 18 -11.71 18.44 4.58
C GLU A 18 -11.63 16.95 4.27
N ARG A 19 -11.54 16.15 5.35
CA ARG A 19 -11.53 14.69 5.31
C ARG A 19 -12.83 14.27 4.64
N ALA A 20 -12.73 13.87 3.37
CA ALA A 20 -13.69 12.95 2.79
C ALA A 20 -13.85 11.77 3.76
N CYS A 21 -15.09 11.29 3.90
CA CYS A 21 -15.58 10.31 4.87
C CYS A 21 -14.93 8.91 4.74
N TYR A 22 -13.62 8.82 4.93
CA TYR A 22 -12.85 7.59 4.96
C TYR A 22 -12.29 7.40 6.37
N GLU A 23 -12.65 6.28 7.00
CA GLU A 23 -12.14 5.89 8.31
C GLU A 23 -10.65 5.57 8.21
N ASP A 24 -9.82 6.21 9.04
CA ASP A 24 -8.40 5.90 9.12
C ASP A 24 -8.20 4.48 9.69
N LEU A 25 -7.15 3.77 9.27
CA LEU A 25 -6.79 2.48 9.85
C LEU A 25 -6.61 2.56 11.37
N ALA A 26 -6.10 3.67 11.90
CA ALA A 26 -6.01 3.84 13.35
C ALA A 26 -7.40 3.82 14.01
N ASP A 27 -8.40 4.43 13.39
CA ASP A 27 -9.79 4.45 13.86
C ASP A 27 -10.43 3.06 13.78
N VAL A 28 -10.22 2.34 12.67
CA VAL A 28 -10.67 0.94 12.51
C VAL A 28 -10.07 0.06 13.61
N VAL A 29 -8.76 0.17 13.86
CA VAL A 29 -8.10 -0.61 14.90
C VAL A 29 -8.61 -0.21 16.29
N ASN A 30 -8.81 1.08 16.55
CA ASN A 30 -9.39 1.55 17.82
C ASN A 30 -10.77 0.94 18.07
N ARG A 31 -11.62 0.87 17.04
CA ARG A 31 -12.99 0.36 17.13
C ARG A 31 -13.05 -1.16 17.32
N TYR A 32 -12.32 -1.93 16.52
CA TYR A 32 -12.53 -3.39 16.43
C TYR A 32 -11.51 -4.25 17.18
N ARG A 33 -10.40 -3.67 17.70
CA ARG A 33 -9.34 -4.48 18.36
C ARG A 33 -9.86 -5.32 19.52
N SER A 34 -10.76 -4.80 20.35
CA SER A 34 -11.28 -5.55 21.51
C SER A 34 -12.01 -6.81 21.07
N GLU A 35 -12.81 -6.72 20.01
CA GLU A 35 -13.50 -7.87 19.45
C GLU A 35 -12.55 -8.83 18.74
N LEU A 36 -11.59 -8.32 17.96
CA LEU A 36 -10.55 -9.12 17.32
C LEU A 36 -9.79 -9.97 18.35
N VAL A 37 -9.38 -9.37 19.47
CA VAL A 37 -8.66 -10.08 20.54
C VAL A 37 -9.57 -11.06 21.27
N ARG A 38 -10.85 -10.73 21.46
CA ARG A 38 -11.82 -11.64 22.09
C ARG A 38 -12.06 -12.90 21.25
N THR A 39 -12.21 -12.76 19.94
CA THR A 39 -12.57 -13.87 19.05
C THR A 39 -11.34 -14.65 18.57
N HIS A 40 -10.25 -13.96 18.22
CA HIS A 40 -9.06 -14.54 17.58
C HIS A 40 -7.76 -14.31 18.37
N GLY A 41 -7.83 -13.88 19.63
CA GLY A 41 -6.63 -13.58 20.42
C GLY A 41 -5.63 -14.73 20.53
N HIS A 42 -6.12 -15.97 20.51
CA HIS A 42 -5.28 -17.18 20.54
C HIS A 42 -4.48 -17.42 19.25
N GLU A 43 -4.89 -16.82 18.13
CA GLU A 43 -4.20 -16.89 16.83
C GLU A 43 -3.24 -15.70 16.62
N LEU A 44 -3.32 -14.66 17.48
CA LEU A 44 -2.51 -13.47 17.33
C LEU A 44 -1.11 -13.65 17.93
N LEU A 45 -0.11 -13.46 17.08
CA LEU A 45 1.28 -13.42 17.51
C LEU A 45 1.59 -12.10 18.27
N PRO A 46 2.60 -12.09 19.16
CA PRO A 46 3.05 -10.86 19.82
C PRO A 46 3.38 -9.71 18.84
N SER A 47 3.89 -10.05 17.66
CA SER A 47 4.18 -9.10 16.57
C SER A 47 2.91 -8.42 16.03
N HIS A 48 1.77 -9.11 16.00
CA HIS A 48 0.50 -8.52 15.59
C HIS A 48 0.02 -7.50 16.61
N HIS A 49 0.09 -7.83 17.91
CA HIS A 49 -0.27 -6.90 18.97
C HIS A 49 0.61 -5.65 18.97
N HIS A 50 1.92 -5.82 18.77
CA HIS A 50 2.85 -4.71 18.64
C HIS A 50 2.49 -3.80 17.46
N ALA A 51 2.25 -4.37 16.28
CA ALA A 51 1.85 -3.63 15.09
C ALA A 51 0.58 -2.81 15.32
N LEU A 52 -0.46 -3.41 15.89
CA LEU A 52 -1.73 -2.73 16.20
C LEU A 52 -1.52 -1.56 17.18
N ASN A 53 -0.69 -1.75 18.20
CA ASN A 53 -0.40 -0.69 19.17
C ASN A 53 0.39 0.47 18.54
N CYS A 54 1.37 0.19 17.68
CA CYS A 54 2.11 1.21 16.94
C CYS A 54 1.21 2.00 16.00
N ILE A 55 0.36 1.32 15.23
CA ILE A 55 -0.58 1.97 14.29
C ILE A 55 -1.52 2.93 15.02
N ARG A 56 -2.09 2.52 16.17
CA ARG A 56 -3.02 3.35 16.95
C ARG A 56 -2.41 4.63 17.53
N ARG A 57 -1.09 4.69 17.70
CA ARG A 57 -0.40 5.84 18.31
C ARG A 57 0.37 6.68 17.29
N CYS A 58 0.40 6.26 16.03
CA CYS A 58 1.19 6.93 15.01
C CYS A 58 0.54 8.25 14.62
N ARG A 59 1.33 9.34 14.60
CA ARG A 59 0.92 10.67 14.10
C ARG A 59 -0.39 11.19 14.69
N ASN A 60 -0.58 11.03 16.00
CA ASN A 60 -1.75 11.55 16.69
C ASN A 60 -1.38 12.20 18.02
N GLN A 61 -2.38 12.65 18.79
CA GLN A 61 -2.16 13.31 20.07
C GLN A 61 -1.43 12.46 21.13
N HIS A 62 -1.25 11.16 20.90
CA HIS A 62 -0.56 10.25 21.81
C HIS A 62 0.89 9.95 21.39
N SER A 63 1.37 10.48 20.26
CA SER A 63 2.78 10.45 19.90
C SER A 63 3.52 11.65 20.50
N SER A 64 4.84 11.50 20.68
CA SER A 64 5.73 12.65 20.85
C SER A 64 5.59 13.61 19.67
N VAL A 65 6.01 14.85 19.86
CA VAL A 65 5.88 15.90 18.86
C VAL A 65 7.23 16.48 18.50
N MET A 66 7.45 16.69 17.21
CA MET A 66 8.56 17.42 16.64
C MET A 66 8.15 18.88 16.45
N LEU A 67 8.99 19.79 16.94
CA LEU A 67 8.86 21.22 16.71
C LEU A 67 9.71 21.62 15.51
N LEU A 68 9.09 22.22 14.50
CA LEU A 68 9.75 22.75 13.32
C LEU A 68 9.62 24.27 13.31
N GLU A 69 10.74 24.98 13.32
CA GLU A 69 10.78 26.43 13.17
C GLU A 69 11.30 26.80 11.79
N CYS A 70 10.59 27.68 11.08
CA CYS A 70 11.08 28.28 9.86
C CYS A 70 11.98 29.47 10.20
N GLY A 71 13.27 29.39 9.85
CA GLY A 71 14.28 30.38 10.20
C GLY A 71 14.02 31.79 9.67
N ASP A 72 13.24 31.95 8.60
CA ASP A 72 13.01 33.25 7.95
C ASP A 72 11.76 33.99 8.47
N TYR A 73 10.82 33.28 9.09
CA TYR A 73 9.50 33.83 9.44
C TYR A 73 9.08 33.55 10.89
N HIS A 74 9.95 32.95 11.72
CA HIS A 74 9.67 32.53 13.10
C HIS A 74 8.34 31.75 13.25
N HIS A 75 7.92 31.09 12.18
CA HIS A 75 6.71 30.29 12.19
C HIS A 75 7.06 28.90 12.72
N THR A 76 6.38 28.50 13.79
CA THR A 76 6.61 27.21 14.44
C THR A 76 5.45 26.25 14.16
N VAL A 77 5.76 25.07 13.64
CA VAL A 77 4.81 23.98 13.40
C VAL A 77 5.14 22.83 14.33
N THR A 78 4.12 22.29 14.98
CA THR A 78 4.24 21.06 15.77
C THR A 78 3.71 19.90 14.94
N LEU A 79 4.53 18.87 14.74
CA LEU A 79 4.15 17.65 14.01
C LEU A 79 4.20 16.44 14.94
N PRO A 80 3.16 15.60 14.99
CA PRO A 80 3.20 14.36 15.74
C PRO A 80 4.14 13.34 15.07
N ASP A 81 4.93 12.64 15.88
CA ASP A 81 5.95 11.71 15.42
C ASP A 81 5.36 10.44 14.78
N SER A 82 6.11 9.89 13.84
CA SER A 82 5.80 8.60 13.23
C SER A 82 6.27 7.44 14.10
N CYS A 83 5.49 6.35 14.17
CA CYS A 83 5.85 5.17 14.96
C CYS A 83 6.97 4.29 14.37
N GLY A 84 7.35 4.49 13.10
CA GLY A 84 8.41 3.73 12.42
C GLY A 84 8.10 2.25 12.12
N HIS A 85 6.92 1.75 12.45
CA HIS A 85 6.61 0.32 12.29
C HIS A 85 6.32 -0.04 10.82
N ARG A 86 6.92 -1.14 10.32
CA ARG A 86 6.79 -1.61 8.92
C ARG A 86 5.37 -1.93 8.44
N SER A 87 4.43 -2.14 9.37
CA SER A 87 3.01 -2.39 9.05
C SER A 87 2.16 -1.13 9.14
N CYS A 88 2.73 0.00 9.58
CA CYS A 88 2.00 1.26 9.68
C CYS A 88 1.91 1.94 8.32
N HIS A 89 0.69 2.09 7.81
CA HIS A 89 0.44 2.71 6.51
C HIS A 89 0.96 4.16 6.43
N TYR A 90 0.91 4.94 7.51
CA TYR A 90 1.50 6.28 7.56
C TYR A 90 3.02 6.28 7.40
N CYS A 91 3.71 5.37 8.09
CA CYS A 91 5.17 5.29 8.05
C CYS A 91 5.65 4.72 6.71
N GLN A 92 4.88 3.79 6.15
CA GLN A 92 5.19 3.11 4.89
C GLN A 92 4.69 3.86 3.65
N HIS A 93 3.95 4.96 3.81
CA HIS A 93 3.36 5.69 2.68
C HIS A 93 4.42 6.13 1.67
N HIS A 94 5.50 6.76 2.15
CA HIS A 94 6.55 7.26 1.27
C HIS A 94 7.26 6.13 0.50
N GLU A 95 7.62 5.04 1.19
CA GLU A 95 8.24 3.88 0.55
C GLU A 95 7.30 3.20 -0.44
N SER A 96 6.00 3.13 -0.12
CA SER A 96 4.96 2.58 -0.98
C SER A 96 4.78 3.42 -2.24
N GLU A 97 4.75 4.75 -2.12
CA GLU A 97 4.69 5.67 -3.26
C GLU A 97 5.92 5.55 -4.15
N GLN A 98 7.13 5.53 -3.57
CA GLN A 98 8.36 5.30 -4.34
C GLN A 98 8.34 3.95 -5.05
N ARG A 99 7.84 2.89 -4.40
CA ARG A 99 7.72 1.57 -5.00
C ARG A 99 6.71 1.60 -6.14
N LEU A 100 5.57 2.26 -5.96
CA LEU A 100 4.55 2.43 -6.99
C LEU A 100 5.09 3.19 -8.21
N GLN A 101 5.82 4.29 -8.00
CA GLN A 101 6.49 5.03 -9.07
C GLN A 101 7.48 4.15 -9.83
N ARG A 102 8.30 3.36 -9.12
CA ARG A 102 9.23 2.40 -9.73
C ARG A 102 8.51 1.30 -10.52
N GLN A 103 7.36 0.82 -10.05
CA GLN A 103 6.57 -0.16 -10.80
C GLN A 103 5.93 0.47 -12.04
N ARG A 104 5.39 1.69 -11.93
CA ARG A 104 4.82 2.45 -13.05
C ARG A 104 5.85 2.74 -14.14
N ALA A 105 7.08 3.05 -13.77
CA ALA A 105 8.18 3.26 -14.71
C ALA A 105 8.59 2.00 -15.49
N LYS A 106 8.22 0.80 -15.01
CA LYS A 106 8.45 -0.48 -15.70
C LYS A 106 7.30 -0.90 -16.61
N LEU A 107 6.22 -0.12 -16.65
CA LEU A 107 5.10 -0.41 -17.56
C LEU A 107 5.55 -0.16 -18.99
N LEU A 108 5.35 -1.16 -19.84
CA LEU A 108 5.55 -1.07 -21.26
C LEU A 108 4.43 -0.23 -21.88
N PRO A 109 4.68 0.55 -22.94
CA PRO A 109 3.65 1.34 -23.63
C PRO A 109 2.79 0.44 -24.54
N VAL A 110 2.20 -0.61 -23.95
CA VAL A 110 1.37 -1.61 -24.63
C VAL A 110 0.04 -1.75 -23.90
N GLN A 111 -0.97 -2.29 -24.59
CA GLN A 111 -2.24 -2.61 -23.95
C GLN A 111 -2.05 -3.81 -23.01
N TYR A 112 -2.37 -3.62 -21.74
CA TYR A 112 -2.28 -4.66 -20.72
C TYR A 112 -3.61 -5.41 -20.60
N TYR A 113 -3.56 -6.73 -20.79
CA TYR A 113 -4.69 -7.62 -20.61
C TYR A 113 -4.39 -8.61 -19.48
N PRO A 114 -4.99 -8.45 -18.29
CA PRO A 114 -4.78 -9.41 -17.20
C PRO A 114 -5.46 -10.73 -17.54
N ILE A 115 -4.68 -11.81 -17.59
CA ILE A 115 -5.19 -13.17 -17.76
C ILE A 115 -5.17 -13.85 -16.39
N THR A 116 -6.32 -14.34 -15.93
CA THR A 116 -6.46 -14.99 -14.63
C THR A 116 -6.80 -16.47 -14.80
N PHE A 117 -5.97 -17.34 -14.24
CA PHE A 117 -6.24 -18.77 -14.11
C PHE A 117 -6.74 -19.04 -12.69
N THR A 118 -7.98 -19.54 -12.58
CA THR A 118 -8.59 -19.83 -11.28
C THR A 118 -8.56 -21.33 -11.02
N VAL A 119 -8.06 -21.73 -9.86
CA VAL A 119 -8.10 -23.13 -9.41
C VAL A 119 -9.53 -23.45 -8.94
N PRO A 120 -10.19 -24.48 -9.52
CA PRO A 120 -11.48 -24.95 -9.06
C PRO A 120 -11.49 -25.28 -7.57
N SER A 121 -12.63 -25.07 -6.92
CA SER A 121 -12.76 -25.21 -5.46
C SER A 121 -12.37 -26.60 -4.95
N GLU A 122 -12.68 -27.61 -5.75
CA GLU A 122 -12.45 -29.04 -5.58
C GLU A 122 -10.96 -29.37 -5.47
N LEU A 123 -10.10 -28.57 -6.09
CA LEU A 123 -8.65 -28.78 -6.15
C LEU A 123 -7.88 -27.96 -5.10
N ARG A 124 -8.52 -27.03 -4.39
CA ARG A 124 -7.83 -26.14 -3.43
C ARG A 124 -7.11 -26.90 -2.32
N HIS A 125 -7.72 -27.99 -1.83
CA HIS A 125 -7.11 -28.82 -0.80
C HIS A 125 -5.85 -29.54 -1.30
N LEU A 126 -5.85 -30.02 -2.55
CA LEU A 126 -4.68 -30.61 -3.19
C LEU A 126 -3.56 -29.58 -3.38
N PHE A 127 -3.90 -28.37 -3.84
CA PHE A 127 -2.96 -27.25 -3.96
C PHE A 127 -2.38 -26.85 -2.60
N GLY A 128 -3.20 -26.83 -1.54
CA GLY A 128 -2.75 -26.51 -0.19
C GLY A 128 -1.74 -27.52 0.37
N ARG A 129 -1.87 -28.81 0.04
CA ARG A 129 -0.95 -29.87 0.52
C ARG A 129 0.33 -29.98 -0.29
N HIS A 130 0.30 -29.63 -1.58
CA HIS A 130 1.43 -29.82 -2.51
C HIS A 130 1.83 -28.50 -3.19
N GLN A 131 1.89 -27.41 -2.42
CA GLN A 131 2.04 -26.05 -2.95
C GLN A 131 3.15 -25.90 -3.99
N PRO A 132 4.41 -26.32 -3.77
CA PRO A 132 5.49 -26.09 -4.74
C PRO A 132 5.16 -26.72 -6.10
N MET A 133 4.87 -28.03 -6.10
CA MET A 133 4.54 -28.77 -7.31
C MET A 133 3.27 -28.24 -8.00
N ALA A 134 2.24 -27.91 -7.24
CA ALA A 134 0.96 -27.48 -7.77
C ALA A 134 1.06 -26.10 -8.44
N TYR A 135 1.76 -25.14 -7.82
CA TYR A 135 1.98 -23.82 -8.42
C TYR A 135 2.93 -23.90 -9.62
N ASP A 136 3.98 -24.71 -9.55
CA ASP A 136 4.89 -24.92 -10.69
C ASP A 136 4.13 -25.48 -11.89
N LEU A 137 3.28 -26.50 -11.68
CA LEU A 137 2.47 -27.08 -12.75
C LEU A 137 1.45 -26.08 -13.31
N LEU A 138 0.75 -25.35 -12.44
CA LEU A 138 -0.24 -24.35 -12.86
C LEU A 138 0.39 -23.27 -13.73
N LEU A 139 1.55 -22.74 -13.32
CA LEU A 139 2.26 -21.71 -14.07
C LEU A 139 2.76 -22.23 -15.43
N ASN A 140 3.30 -23.46 -15.46
CA ASN A 140 3.75 -24.09 -16.70
C ASN A 140 2.58 -24.28 -17.69
N ILE A 141 1.46 -24.83 -17.24
CA ILE A 141 0.28 -25.06 -18.08
C ILE A 141 -0.34 -23.73 -18.54
N ALA A 142 -0.43 -22.73 -17.64
CA ALA A 142 -0.90 -21.40 -17.97
C ALA A 142 -0.06 -20.77 -19.09
N TRP A 143 1.26 -20.83 -18.98
CA TRP A 143 2.18 -20.34 -20.01
C TRP A 143 2.01 -21.08 -21.32
N GLN A 144 2.00 -22.42 -21.32
CA GLN A 144 1.80 -23.22 -22.52
C GLN A 144 0.47 -22.90 -23.21
N THR A 145 -0.59 -22.67 -22.43
CA THR A 145 -1.91 -22.30 -22.94
C THR A 145 -1.87 -20.93 -23.63
N ILE A 146 -1.26 -19.93 -22.98
CA ILE A 146 -1.11 -18.58 -23.55
C ILE A 146 -0.24 -18.62 -24.81
N ALA A 147 0.92 -19.26 -24.76
CA ALA A 147 1.84 -19.35 -25.89
C ALA A 147 1.21 -20.07 -27.08
N SER A 148 0.49 -21.17 -26.82
CA SER A 148 -0.22 -21.92 -27.86
C SER A 148 -1.37 -21.11 -28.48
N PHE A 149 -2.05 -20.27 -27.70
CA PHE A 149 -3.06 -19.36 -28.22
C PHE A 149 -2.43 -18.26 -29.07
N ALA A 150 -1.41 -17.57 -28.55
CA ALA A 150 -0.72 -16.48 -29.24
C ALA A 150 -0.10 -16.93 -30.57
N GLY A 151 0.51 -18.12 -30.61
CA GLY A 151 1.09 -18.67 -31.84
C GLY A 151 0.08 -19.15 -32.88
N ARG A 152 -1.20 -19.34 -32.51
CA ARG A 152 -2.28 -19.80 -33.42
C ARG A 152 -3.17 -18.67 -33.93
N ASP A 153 -3.18 -17.51 -33.28
CA ASP A 153 -4.01 -16.38 -33.68
C ASP A 153 -3.31 -15.54 -34.79
N PRO A 154 -3.86 -15.48 -36.02
CA PRO A 154 -3.27 -14.71 -37.12
C PRO A 154 -3.18 -13.20 -36.86
N ARG A 155 -3.92 -12.68 -35.88
CA ARG A 155 -3.92 -11.25 -35.50
C ARG A 155 -2.85 -10.92 -34.48
N LEU A 156 -2.31 -11.91 -33.76
CA LEU A 156 -1.35 -11.70 -32.68
C LEU A 156 0.12 -11.76 -33.12
N ASN A 157 0.42 -12.21 -34.35
CA ASN A 157 1.74 -12.13 -35.01
C ASN A 157 2.97 -12.59 -34.20
N GLY A 158 2.78 -13.46 -33.20
CA GLY A 158 3.87 -14.10 -32.44
C GLY A 158 4.69 -13.13 -31.61
#